data_AF-A0A5K7YPM2-F1
#
_entry.id   AF-A0A5K7YPM2-F1
#
_cell.length_a   1.000
_cell.length_b   1.000
_cell.length_c   1.000
_cell.angle_alpha   90.00
_cell.angle_beta   90.00
_cell.angle_gamma   90.00
#
_symmetry.space_group_name_H-M   'P 1'
#
loop_
_entity.id
_entity.type
_entity.pdbx_description
1 polymer ?
#
loop_
_entity_poly.entity_id
_entity_poly.type
_entity_poly.pdbx_seq_one_letter_code
_entity_poly.pdbx_strand_id
1 'polypeptide(L)'
;MTFETMHIIALLATGAVVGFASGLLGVGGCFIMVPVQFWALKAIGVDPTIAIRIAFGTNLLVVLPTAISGAATHHKKGAVAWKAGIVLGLTGAVGAFGGAWIASHLPGRVLTVAFGLAIILGAIRMVTAKPPAVEDRPVADILPYILWGLPLGVVSGIIGIGGGVLIIPILVFFLKFDMHRAVGTSTALMIFTAVGGAISYLINGLGVDGLPPYSTGYLNWLQWLLLAGCSIPMAMVGARAAHLLPGKQLKTLFVVVMFYMGLKMTGVFAYLHLPL
;
A
#
# COMPACT_ATOMS: atom_id res chain seq x y z
N MET A 1 1.53 5.97 -31.17
CA MET A 1 1.33 4.84 -30.25
C MET A 1 -0.16 4.67 -30.03
N THR A 2 -0.68 3.45 -30.07
CA THR A 2 -2.08 3.19 -29.68
C THR A 2 -2.26 3.45 -28.19
N PHE A 3 -3.49 3.79 -27.78
CA PHE A 3 -3.82 4.12 -26.39
C PHE A 3 -3.44 2.98 -25.41
N GLU A 4 -3.56 1.74 -25.87
CA GLU A 4 -3.14 0.53 -25.14
C GLU A 4 -1.63 0.46 -24.90
N THR A 5 -0.81 0.79 -25.91
CA THR A 5 0.66 0.78 -25.75
C THR A 5 1.10 1.81 -24.70
N MET A 6 0.48 2.99 -24.68
CA MET A 6 0.79 4.03 -23.69
C MET A 6 0.38 3.60 -22.26
N HIS A 7 -0.76 2.92 -22.13
CA HIS A 7 -1.22 2.36 -20.85
C HIS A 7 -0.24 1.31 -20.29
N ILE A 8 0.18 0.35 -21.13
CA ILE A 8 1.13 -0.70 -20.74
C ILE A 8 2.48 -0.10 -20.35
N ILE A 9 3.00 0.85 -21.13
CA ILE A 9 4.27 1.52 -20.82
C ILE A 9 4.18 2.27 -19.49
N ALA A 10 3.07 2.98 -19.24
CA ALA A 10 2.87 3.71 -17.98
C ALA A 10 2.87 2.77 -16.77
N LEU A 11 2.21 1.60 -16.87
CA LEU A 11 2.19 0.62 -15.79
C LEU A 11 3.55 -0.05 -15.57
N LEU A 12 4.25 -0.44 -16.63
CA LEU A 12 5.60 -1.01 -16.53
C LEU A 12 6.59 -0.02 -15.92
N ALA A 13 6.57 1.24 -16.40
CA ALA A 13 7.40 2.32 -15.86
C ALA A 13 7.07 2.58 -14.39
N THR A 14 5.79 2.60 -14.03
CA THR A 14 5.35 2.77 -12.65
C THR A 14 5.80 1.61 -11.78
N GLY A 15 5.62 0.36 -12.22
CA GLY A 15 6.12 -0.82 -11.53
C GLY A 15 7.63 -0.75 -11.30
N ALA A 16 8.40 -0.33 -12.31
CA ALA A 16 9.84 -0.20 -12.19
C ALA A 16 10.27 0.91 -11.22
N VAL A 17 9.71 2.12 -11.36
CA VAL A 17 9.99 3.27 -10.47
C VAL A 17 9.60 2.92 -9.05
N VAL A 18 8.40 2.37 -8.85
CA VAL A 18 7.88 2.02 -7.53
C VAL A 18 8.64 0.87 -6.91
N GLY A 19 9.00 -0.16 -7.69
CA GLY A 19 9.84 -1.25 -7.22
C GLY A 19 11.17 -0.73 -6.71
N PHE A 20 11.89 0.01 -7.56
CA PHE A 20 13.17 0.62 -7.21
C PHE A 20 13.08 1.50 -5.97
N ALA A 21 12.08 2.39 -5.95
CA ALA A 21 11.74 3.26 -4.85
C ALA A 21 11.49 2.48 -3.54
N SER A 22 10.62 1.49 -3.59
CA SER A 22 10.26 0.67 -2.42
C SER A 22 11.45 -0.12 -1.91
N GLY A 23 12.30 -0.63 -2.80
CA GLY A 23 13.54 -1.31 -2.44
C GLY A 23 14.55 -0.41 -1.74
N LEU A 24 14.67 0.84 -2.18
CA LEU A 24 15.61 1.79 -1.61
C LEU A 24 15.19 2.31 -0.22
N LEU A 25 13.90 2.65 -0.04
CA LEU A 25 13.40 3.26 1.20
C LEU A 25 12.74 2.28 2.17
N GLY A 26 12.40 1.07 1.71
CA GLY A 26 11.61 0.12 2.49
C GLY A 26 10.17 0.59 2.77
N VAL A 27 9.70 1.64 2.10
CA VAL A 27 8.34 2.19 2.23
C VAL A 27 7.54 1.71 1.02
N GLY A 28 6.53 0.86 1.24
CA GLY A 28 5.73 0.29 0.16
C GLY A 28 5.13 1.37 -0.76
N GLY A 29 5.49 1.33 -2.04
CA GLY A 29 5.16 2.41 -2.99
C GLY A 29 3.74 2.38 -3.58
N CYS A 30 2.80 1.78 -2.85
CA CYS A 30 1.37 1.77 -3.16
C CYS A 30 0.79 3.18 -3.32
N PHE A 31 1.36 4.16 -2.63
CA PHE A 31 0.96 5.57 -2.73
C PHE A 31 1.24 6.19 -4.11
N ILE A 32 2.05 5.55 -4.95
CA ILE A 32 2.26 5.92 -6.37
C ILE A 32 1.46 5.00 -7.29
N MET A 33 1.48 3.68 -7.03
CA MET A 33 0.78 2.70 -7.88
C MET A 33 -0.71 2.99 -7.97
N VAL A 34 -1.38 3.22 -6.84
CA VAL A 34 -2.82 3.39 -6.81
C VAL A 34 -3.29 4.64 -7.58
N PRO A 35 -2.71 5.85 -7.38
CA PRO A 35 -3.09 7.00 -8.19
C PRO A 35 -2.83 6.78 -9.68
N VAL A 36 -1.68 6.19 -10.05
CA VAL A 36 -1.39 5.91 -11.46
C VAL A 36 -2.39 4.93 -12.06
N GLN A 37 -2.71 3.83 -11.38
CA GLN A 37 -3.73 2.89 -11.82
C GLN A 37 -5.10 3.57 -11.98
N PHE A 38 -5.49 4.39 -11.00
CA PHE A 38 -6.74 5.15 -11.04
C PHE A 38 -6.82 6.05 -12.27
N TRP A 39 -5.78 6.83 -12.58
CA TRP A 39 -5.78 7.69 -13.76
C TRP A 39 -5.67 6.90 -15.06
N ALA A 40 -4.89 5.82 -15.08
CA ALA A 40 -4.75 4.96 -16.24
C ALA A 40 -6.07 4.28 -16.60
N LEU A 41 -6.86 3.88 -15.60
CA LEU A 41 -8.23 3.34 -15.76
C LEU A 41 -9.22 4.42 -16.22
N LYS A 42 -9.18 5.61 -15.62
CA LYS A 42 -10.01 6.73 -16.08
C LYS A 42 -9.73 7.13 -17.52
N ALA A 43 -8.46 7.08 -17.94
CA ALA A 43 -8.05 7.43 -19.30
C ALA A 43 -8.67 6.51 -20.35
N ILE A 44 -8.89 5.23 -20.02
CA ILE A 44 -9.57 4.25 -20.89
C ILE A 44 -11.10 4.26 -20.72
N GLY A 45 -11.66 5.26 -20.04
CA GLY A 45 -13.11 5.46 -19.91
C GLY A 45 -13.78 4.70 -18.76
N VAL A 46 -13.03 4.09 -17.84
CA VAL A 46 -13.61 3.41 -16.67
C VAL A 46 -14.17 4.45 -15.69
N ASP A 47 -15.37 4.17 -15.17
CA ASP A 47 -16.01 5.00 -14.14
C ASP A 47 -15.07 5.25 -12.95
N PRO A 48 -14.96 6.48 -12.41
CA PRO A 48 -14.05 6.78 -11.31
C PRO A 48 -14.25 5.92 -10.05
N THR A 49 -15.48 5.53 -9.72
CA THR A 49 -15.75 4.69 -8.55
C THR A 49 -15.26 3.26 -8.78
N ILE A 50 -15.49 2.72 -9.97
CA ILE A 50 -14.95 1.40 -10.36
C ILE A 50 -13.42 1.46 -10.43
N ALA A 51 -12.85 2.51 -11.04
CA ALA A 51 -11.42 2.68 -11.21
C ALA A 51 -10.64 2.68 -9.88
N ILE A 52 -11.14 3.41 -8.86
CA ILE A 52 -10.44 3.47 -7.56
C ILE A 52 -10.55 2.14 -6.81
N ARG A 53 -11.69 1.43 -6.90
CA ARG A 53 -11.88 0.11 -6.29
C ARG A 53 -10.97 -0.93 -6.96
N ILE A 54 -10.82 -0.89 -8.29
CA ILE A 54 -9.88 -1.73 -9.02
C ILE A 54 -8.44 -1.42 -8.59
N ALA A 55 -8.08 -0.15 -8.49
CA ALA A 55 -6.74 0.25 -8.07
C ALA A 55 -6.42 -0.28 -6.66
N PHE A 56 -7.35 -0.16 -5.70
CA PHE A 56 -7.18 -0.69 -4.34
C PHE A 56 -7.09 -2.22 -4.31
N GLY A 57 -8.04 -2.92 -4.95
CA GLY A 57 -8.06 -4.38 -4.99
C GLY A 57 -6.80 -4.96 -5.65
N THR A 58 -6.46 -4.45 -6.83
CA THR A 58 -5.27 -4.89 -7.58
C THR A 58 -3.98 -4.58 -6.82
N ASN A 59 -3.88 -3.41 -6.17
CA ASN A 59 -2.70 -3.07 -5.38
C ASN A 59 -2.51 -3.99 -4.17
N LEU A 60 -3.58 -4.46 -3.52
CA LEU A 60 -3.48 -5.47 -2.45
C LEU A 60 -2.89 -6.79 -2.99
N LEU A 61 -3.23 -7.22 -4.21
CA LEU A 61 -2.57 -8.36 -4.85
C LEU A 61 -1.09 -8.10 -5.18
N VAL A 62 -0.73 -6.88 -5.60
CA VAL A 62 0.67 -6.50 -5.89
C VAL A 62 1.50 -6.49 -4.61
N VAL A 63 0.91 -6.04 -3.49
CA VAL A 63 1.56 -6.02 -2.18
C VAL A 63 1.90 -7.43 -1.71
N LEU A 64 1.05 -8.43 -1.96
CA LEU A 64 1.22 -9.79 -1.44
C LEU A 64 2.62 -10.41 -1.71
N PRO A 65 3.11 -10.53 -2.97
CA PRO A 65 4.43 -11.09 -3.24
C PRO A 65 5.56 -10.22 -2.69
N THR A 66 5.41 -8.88 -2.68
CA THR A 66 6.42 -7.97 -2.13
C THR A 66 6.50 -8.06 -0.60
N ALA A 67 5.38 -8.25 0.08
CA ALA A 67 5.29 -8.44 1.52
C ALA A 67 5.87 -9.80 1.93
N ILE A 68 5.63 -10.86 1.15
CA ILE A 68 6.26 -12.18 1.36
C ILE A 68 7.79 -12.07 1.23
N SER A 69 8.28 -11.44 0.15
CA SER A 69 9.72 -11.25 -0.07
C SER A 69 10.36 -10.37 1.02
N GLY A 70 9.67 -9.31 1.43
CA GLY A 70 10.07 -8.42 2.51
C GLY A 70 10.14 -9.15 3.86
N ALA A 71 9.08 -9.87 4.23
CA ALA A 71 9.03 -10.66 5.47
C ALA A 71 10.13 -11.73 5.49
N ALA A 72 10.38 -12.43 4.39
CA ALA A 72 11.47 -13.40 4.28
C ALA A 72 12.85 -12.73 4.47
N THR A 73 13.06 -11.57 3.85
CA THR A 73 14.32 -10.80 3.98
C THR A 73 14.55 -10.30 5.40
N HIS A 74 13.51 -9.76 6.04
CA HIS A 74 13.59 -9.30 7.43
C HIS A 74 13.71 -10.46 8.41
N HIS A 75 13.11 -11.61 8.12
CA HIS A 75 13.23 -12.80 8.94
C HIS A 75 14.67 -13.31 8.98
N LYS A 76 15.36 -13.34 7.82
CA LYS A 76 16.79 -13.68 7.74
C LYS A 76 17.68 -12.76 8.59
N LYS A 77 17.23 -11.53 8.86
CA LYS A 77 17.91 -10.55 9.71
C LYS A 77 17.46 -10.58 11.17
N GLY A 78 16.63 -11.54 11.58
CA GLY A 78 16.10 -11.63 12.95
C GLY A 78 15.08 -10.55 13.31
N ALA A 79 14.60 -9.77 12.34
CA ALA A 79 13.77 -8.58 12.57
C ALA A 79 12.26 -8.84 12.52
N VAL A 80 11.80 -10.10 12.48
CA VAL A 80 10.36 -10.44 12.40
C VAL A 80 9.91 -11.10 13.68
N ALA A 81 8.99 -10.46 14.41
CA ALA A 81 8.31 -11.10 15.53
C ALA A 81 7.09 -11.87 15.02
N TRP A 82 7.29 -13.13 14.63
CA TRP A 82 6.25 -13.96 14.01
C TRP A 82 4.97 -14.08 14.83
N LYS A 83 5.06 -14.22 16.16
CA LYS A 83 3.88 -14.28 17.05
C LYS A 83 3.00 -13.03 16.88
N ALA A 84 3.61 -11.84 16.96
CA ALA A 84 2.90 -10.58 16.78
C ALA A 84 2.39 -10.44 15.33
N GLY A 85 3.25 -10.71 14.34
CA GLY A 85 2.91 -10.60 12.93
C GLY A 85 1.75 -11.49 12.49
N ILE A 86 1.68 -12.72 12.99
CA ILE A 86 0.58 -13.66 12.69
C ILE A 86 -0.70 -13.26 13.41
N VAL A 87 -0.64 -12.92 14.70
CA VAL A 87 -1.84 -12.55 15.47
C VAL A 87 -2.45 -11.24 14.96
N LEU A 88 -1.62 -10.21 14.76
CA LEU A 88 -2.04 -8.95 14.12
C LEU A 88 -2.48 -9.20 12.68
N GLY A 89 -1.80 -10.09 11.97
CA GLY A 89 -2.11 -10.42 10.58
C GLY A 89 -3.48 -11.07 10.42
N LEU A 90 -3.79 -12.11 11.20
CA LEU A 90 -5.06 -12.83 11.12
C LEU A 90 -6.25 -11.93 11.53
N THR A 91 -6.12 -11.22 12.64
CA THR A 91 -7.15 -10.26 13.08
C THR A 91 -7.26 -9.08 12.12
N GLY A 92 -6.13 -8.63 11.59
CA GLY A 92 -6.07 -7.62 10.53
C GLY A 92 -6.67 -8.10 9.21
N ALA A 93 -6.58 -9.37 8.85
CA ALA A 93 -7.21 -9.92 7.64
C ALA A 93 -8.74 -9.82 7.73
N VAL A 94 -9.31 -10.15 8.90
CA VAL A 94 -10.74 -9.97 9.18
C VAL A 94 -11.12 -8.49 9.09
N GLY A 95 -10.33 -7.61 9.72
CA GLY A 95 -10.53 -6.17 9.63
C GLY A 95 -10.44 -5.66 8.19
N ALA A 96 -9.45 -6.11 7.41
CA ALA A 96 -9.23 -5.72 6.03
C ALA A 96 -10.34 -6.21 5.10
N PHE A 97 -10.87 -7.40 5.35
CA PHE A 97 -12.05 -7.89 4.65
C PHE A 97 -13.25 -6.96 4.89
N GLY A 98 -13.52 -6.63 6.17
CA GLY A 98 -14.60 -5.71 6.54
C GLY A 98 -14.40 -4.30 6.01
N GLY A 99 -13.17 -3.77 6.05
CA GLY A 99 -12.81 -2.47 5.52
C GLY A 99 -12.97 -2.39 3.99
N ALA A 100 -12.53 -3.42 3.27
CA ALA A 100 -12.71 -3.50 1.82
C ALA A 100 -14.19 -3.69 1.42
N TRP A 101 -14.97 -4.38 2.26
CA TRP A 101 -16.43 -4.48 2.09
C TRP A 101 -17.08 -3.11 2.27
N ILE A 102 -16.73 -2.36 3.33
CA ILE A 102 -17.18 -0.97 3.53
C ILE A 102 -16.82 -0.13 2.31
N ALA A 103 -15.56 -0.18 1.86
CA ALA A 103 -15.09 0.60 0.72
C ALA A 103 -15.83 0.27 -0.59
N SER A 104 -16.22 -0.98 -0.79
CA SER A 104 -17.00 -1.40 -1.96
C SER A 104 -18.42 -0.82 -1.98
N HIS A 105 -18.90 -0.27 -0.86
CA HIS A 105 -20.20 0.40 -0.75
C HIS A 105 -20.08 1.93 -0.63
N LEU A 106 -18.86 2.47 -0.52
CA LEU A 106 -18.63 3.91 -0.44
C LEU A 106 -18.53 4.56 -1.82
N PRO A 107 -18.94 5.83 -1.97
CA PRO A 107 -18.72 6.59 -3.19
C PRO A 107 -17.24 6.71 -3.52
N GLY A 108 -16.87 6.63 -4.81
CA GLY A 108 -15.47 6.71 -5.24
C GLY A 108 -14.75 7.97 -4.76
N ARG A 109 -15.45 9.10 -4.69
CA ARG A 109 -14.92 10.37 -4.16
C ARG A 109 -14.47 10.27 -2.71
N VAL A 110 -15.21 9.53 -1.87
CA VAL A 110 -14.85 9.34 -0.46
C VAL A 110 -13.56 8.52 -0.37
N LEU A 111 -13.45 7.47 -1.18
CA LEU A 111 -12.27 6.61 -1.26
C LEU A 111 -11.03 7.39 -1.72
N THR A 112 -11.14 8.17 -2.79
CA THR A 112 -10.02 8.96 -3.31
C THR A 112 -9.55 10.03 -2.33
N VAL A 113 -10.48 10.71 -1.65
CA VAL A 113 -10.15 11.72 -0.63
C VAL A 113 -9.52 11.07 0.60
N ALA A 114 -10.11 9.99 1.12
CA ALA A 114 -9.57 9.26 2.26
C ALA A 114 -8.15 8.75 1.99
N PHE A 115 -7.93 8.19 0.80
CA PHE A 115 -6.62 7.75 0.34
C PHE A 115 -5.62 8.90 0.23
N GLY A 116 -6.01 10.01 -0.39
CA GLY A 116 -5.15 11.19 -0.53
C GLY A 116 -4.73 11.76 0.82
N LEU A 117 -5.66 11.86 1.78
CA LEU A 117 -5.36 12.26 3.15
C LEU A 117 -4.42 11.28 3.85
N ALA A 118 -4.64 9.98 3.70
CA ALA A 118 -3.78 8.96 4.28
C ALA A 118 -2.33 9.04 3.77
N ILE A 119 -2.13 9.33 2.48
CA ILE A 119 -0.80 9.56 1.92
C ILE A 119 -0.16 10.83 2.49
N ILE A 120 -0.91 11.94 2.57
CA ILE A 120 -0.39 13.20 3.14
C ILE A 120 0.07 12.97 4.59
N LEU A 121 -0.77 12.29 5.39
CA LEU A 121 -0.40 11.91 6.77
C LEU A 121 0.84 11.02 6.80
N GLY A 122 0.96 10.08 5.86
CA GLY A 122 2.16 9.28 5.66
C GLY A 122 3.41 10.11 5.34
N ALA A 123 3.28 11.14 4.50
CA ALA A 123 4.37 12.03 4.11
C ALA A 123 4.84 12.88 5.30
N ILE A 124 3.89 13.49 6.03
CA ILE A 124 4.17 14.25 7.26
C ILE A 124 4.86 13.36 8.28
N ARG A 125 4.37 12.14 8.44
CA ARG A 125 4.99 11.16 9.32
C ARG A 125 6.42 10.86 8.90
N MET A 126 6.65 10.61 7.62
CA MET A 126 7.98 10.29 7.11
C MET A 126 8.96 11.39 7.47
N VAL A 127 8.57 12.67 7.37
CA VAL A 127 9.40 13.82 7.78
C VAL A 127 9.62 13.87 9.30
N THR A 128 8.54 13.72 10.08
CA THR A 128 8.53 13.94 11.54
C THR A 128 9.01 12.74 12.36
N ALA A 129 9.09 11.55 11.77
CA ALA A 129 9.56 10.35 12.42
C ALA A 129 11.01 10.52 12.89
N LYS A 130 11.19 10.74 14.19
CA LYS A 130 12.46 10.59 14.88
C LYS A 130 12.66 9.11 15.21
N PRO A 131 13.87 8.54 15.06
CA PRO A 131 14.13 7.19 15.56
C PRO A 131 13.86 7.20 17.08
N PRO A 132 12.84 6.49 17.56
CA PRO A 132 12.57 6.46 18.99
C PRO A 132 13.61 5.55 19.64
N ALA A 133 14.21 6.03 20.73
CA ALA A 133 15.07 5.23 21.59
C ALA A 133 14.17 4.27 22.36
N VAL A 134 13.97 3.05 21.87
CA VAL A 134 13.16 2.03 22.55
C VAL A 134 14.04 0.82 22.84
N GLU A 135 14.10 0.45 24.12
CA GLU A 135 14.62 -0.84 24.58
C GLU A 135 13.62 -1.94 24.19
N ASP A 136 14.13 -3.01 23.59
CA ASP A 136 13.36 -4.14 23.06
C ASP A 136 12.58 -4.86 24.18
N ARG A 137 11.30 -4.52 24.36
CA ARG A 137 10.34 -5.26 25.19
C ARG A 137 9.04 -5.44 24.42
N PRO A 138 8.95 -6.43 23.51
CA PRO A 138 7.69 -6.79 22.89
C PRO A 138 6.67 -7.12 23.97
N VAL A 139 5.44 -6.61 23.85
CA VAL A 139 4.38 -6.89 24.81
C VAL A 139 4.16 -8.41 24.83
N ALA A 140 4.31 -9.06 25.99
CA ALA A 140 4.21 -10.51 26.10
C ALA A 140 2.77 -11.03 25.81
N ASP A 141 1.79 -10.17 26.08
CA ASP A 141 0.36 -10.46 25.98
C ASP A 141 -0.15 -10.39 24.53
N ILE A 142 -1.07 -11.32 24.21
CA ILE A 142 -1.69 -11.42 22.88
C ILE A 142 -2.81 -10.39 22.67
N LEU A 143 -3.47 -9.96 23.75
CA LEU A 143 -4.65 -9.11 23.68
C LEU A 143 -4.38 -7.77 22.95
N PRO A 144 -3.28 -7.04 23.21
CA PRO A 144 -2.96 -5.82 22.47
C PRO A 144 -2.80 -6.05 20.96
N TYR A 145 -2.28 -7.21 20.56
CA TYR A 145 -2.16 -7.57 19.13
C TYR A 145 -3.53 -7.78 18.49
N ILE A 146 -4.47 -8.41 19.17
CA ILE A 146 -5.84 -8.58 18.66
C ILE A 146 -6.55 -7.23 18.56
N LEU A 147 -6.46 -6.42 19.62
CA LEU A 147 -7.13 -5.11 19.70
C LEU A 147 -6.65 -4.14 18.62
N TRP A 148 -5.36 -4.16 18.29
CA TRP A 148 -4.83 -3.31 17.23
C TRP A 148 -4.98 -3.90 15.82
N GLY A 149 -4.99 -5.23 15.68
CA GLY A 149 -5.07 -5.88 14.38
C GLY A 149 -6.35 -5.53 13.61
N LEU A 150 -7.52 -5.60 14.27
CA LEU A 150 -8.81 -5.26 13.65
C LEU A 150 -8.87 -3.83 13.07
N PRO A 151 -8.66 -2.74 13.85
CA PRO A 151 -8.75 -1.38 13.32
C PRO A 151 -7.67 -1.10 12.27
N LEU A 152 -6.45 -1.63 12.45
CA LEU A 152 -5.40 -1.56 11.43
C LEU A 152 -5.83 -2.23 10.12
N GLY A 153 -6.47 -3.40 10.23
CA GLY A 153 -7.04 -4.13 9.12
C GLY A 153 -8.12 -3.32 8.41
N VAL A 154 -9.11 -2.79 9.13
CA VAL A 154 -10.22 -1.99 8.55
C VAL A 154 -9.66 -0.82 7.76
N VAL A 155 -8.76 -0.04 8.35
CA VAL A 155 -8.14 1.11 7.68
C VAL A 155 -7.33 0.66 6.46
N SER A 156 -6.57 -0.44 6.57
CA SER A 156 -5.83 -1.03 5.46
C SER A 156 -6.73 -1.45 4.30
N GLY A 157 -7.86 -2.10 4.58
CA GLY A 157 -8.84 -2.55 3.58
C GLY A 157 -9.58 -1.40 2.90
N ILE A 158 -9.92 -0.34 3.65
CA ILE A 158 -10.58 0.85 3.08
C ILE A 158 -9.67 1.58 2.10
N ILE A 159 -8.39 1.73 2.47
CA ILE A 159 -7.42 2.53 1.72
C ILE A 159 -6.71 1.69 0.64
N GLY A 160 -6.70 0.36 0.75
CA GLY A 160 -6.08 -0.53 -0.24
C GLY A 160 -4.55 -0.51 -0.27
N ILE A 161 -3.88 0.05 0.75
CA ILE A 161 -2.40 0.17 0.81
C ILE A 161 -1.72 -1.07 1.42
N GLY A 162 -2.46 -1.98 2.06
CA GLY A 162 -1.86 -3.08 2.83
C GLY A 162 -1.29 -2.64 4.18
N GLY A 163 -1.43 -1.36 4.57
CA GLY A 163 -1.31 -0.89 5.96
C GLY A 163 0.08 -0.43 6.44
N GLY A 164 1.17 -0.65 5.70
CA GLY A 164 2.54 -0.43 6.19
C GLY A 164 2.82 0.96 6.82
N VAL A 165 2.31 2.04 6.23
CA VAL A 165 2.50 3.43 6.72
C VAL A 165 1.85 3.66 8.09
N LEU A 166 0.72 3.01 8.35
CA LEU A 166 -0.07 3.16 9.57
C LEU A 166 0.20 2.08 10.62
N ILE A 167 0.79 0.95 10.23
CA ILE A 167 1.10 -0.20 11.10
C ILE A 167 2.39 0.00 11.88
N ILE A 168 3.49 0.33 11.20
CA ILE A 168 4.81 0.62 11.80
C ILE A 168 4.73 1.46 13.08
N PRO A 169 3.94 2.52 13.13
CA PRO A 169 3.91 3.37 14.30
C PRO A 169 3.01 2.91 15.42
N ILE A 170 1.99 2.12 15.11
CA ILE A 170 1.25 1.41 16.15
C ILE A 170 2.17 0.38 16.79
N LEU A 171 2.96 -0.34 15.98
CA LEU A 171 4.00 -1.24 16.48
C LEU A 171 5.02 -0.53 17.38
N VAL A 172 5.50 0.64 16.97
CA VAL A 172 6.55 1.38 17.70
C VAL A 172 6.02 2.08 18.95
N PHE A 173 4.96 2.88 18.84
CA PHE A 173 4.49 3.73 19.94
C PHE A 173 3.60 3.00 20.95
N PHE A 174 2.74 2.10 20.47
CA PHE A 174 1.77 1.41 21.32
C PHE A 174 2.24 0.02 21.73
N LEU A 175 2.88 -0.71 20.82
CA LEU A 175 3.37 -2.08 21.07
C LEU A 175 4.87 -2.13 21.42
N LYS A 176 5.54 -0.97 21.48
CA LYS A 176 6.92 -0.79 21.95
C LYS A 176 7.97 -1.61 21.19
N PHE A 177 7.74 -1.84 19.90
CA PHE A 177 8.74 -2.43 19.02
C PHE A 177 9.83 -1.42 18.68
N ASP A 178 11.08 -1.88 18.57
CA ASP A 178 12.10 -1.08 17.90
C ASP A 178 11.77 -0.93 16.41
N MET A 179 12.37 0.08 15.76
CA MET A 179 12.08 0.38 14.36
C MET A 179 12.37 -0.78 13.41
N HIS A 180 13.47 -1.52 13.62
CA HIS A 180 13.84 -2.62 12.72
C HIS A 180 12.86 -3.78 12.84
N ARG A 181 12.48 -4.15 14.07
CA ARG A 181 11.47 -5.20 14.30
C ARG A 181 10.07 -4.75 13.91
N ALA A 182 9.72 -3.48 14.06
CA ALA A 182 8.45 -2.94 13.62
C ALA A 182 8.31 -3.00 12.09
N VAL A 183 9.36 -2.63 11.35
CA VAL A 183 9.37 -2.73 9.89
C VAL A 183 9.24 -4.21 9.46
N GLY A 184 10.05 -5.12 10.03
CA GLY A 184 9.97 -6.54 9.69
C GLY A 184 8.65 -7.22 10.10
N THR A 185 8.11 -6.88 11.26
CA THR A 185 6.82 -7.45 11.73
C THR A 185 5.65 -6.88 10.92
N SER A 186 5.74 -5.62 10.48
CA SER A 186 4.73 -5.02 9.61
C SER A 186 4.60 -5.76 8.28
N THR A 187 5.73 -6.14 7.64
CA THR A 187 5.67 -6.87 6.36
C THR A 187 5.02 -8.24 6.49
N ALA A 188 5.23 -8.94 7.62
CA ALA A 188 4.53 -10.19 7.91
C ALA A 188 3.01 -9.98 8.08
N LEU A 189 2.60 -8.93 8.80
CA LEU A 189 1.19 -8.55 8.95
C LEU A 189 0.55 -8.25 7.59
N MET A 190 1.25 -7.51 6.71
CA MET A 190 0.74 -7.08 5.42
C MET A 190 0.28 -8.25 4.55
N ILE A 191 0.96 -9.40 4.62
CA ILE A 191 0.59 -10.63 3.88
C ILE A 191 -0.87 -10.98 4.16
N PHE A 192 -1.25 -11.04 5.43
CA PHE A 192 -2.60 -11.45 5.84
C PHE A 192 -3.65 -10.38 5.51
N THR A 193 -3.36 -9.10 5.78
CA THR A 193 -4.31 -8.02 5.44
C THR A 193 -4.52 -7.87 3.94
N ALA A 194 -3.47 -8.09 3.14
CA ALA A 194 -3.55 -8.05 1.68
C ALA A 194 -4.46 -9.16 1.16
N VAL A 195 -4.33 -10.39 1.69
CA VAL A 195 -5.22 -11.50 1.34
C VAL A 195 -6.67 -11.19 1.73
N GLY A 196 -6.93 -10.80 2.98
CA GLY A 196 -8.29 -10.51 3.45
C GLY A 196 -8.97 -9.40 2.65
N GLY A 197 -8.26 -8.30 2.38
CA GLY A 197 -8.75 -7.20 1.57
C GLY A 197 -8.96 -7.59 0.10
N ALA A 198 -8.00 -8.29 -0.52
CA ALA A 198 -8.09 -8.70 -1.92
C ALA A 198 -9.27 -9.65 -2.16
N ILE A 199 -9.51 -10.61 -1.25
CA ILE A 199 -10.68 -11.51 -1.32
C ILE A 199 -11.98 -10.70 -1.23
N SER A 200 -12.05 -9.71 -0.35
CA SER A 200 -13.24 -8.86 -0.24
C SER A 200 -13.48 -8.03 -1.51
N TYR A 201 -12.44 -7.39 -2.07
CA TYR A 201 -12.55 -6.67 -3.36
C TYR A 201 -12.87 -7.59 -4.55
N LEU A 202 -12.39 -8.83 -4.53
CA LEU A 202 -12.78 -9.85 -5.50
C LEU A 202 -14.28 -10.10 -5.43
N ILE A 203 -14.78 -10.50 -4.25
CA ILE A 203 -16.19 -10.89 -4.05
C ILE A 203 -17.13 -9.73 -4.33
N ASN A 204 -16.84 -8.53 -3.79
CA ASN A 204 -17.72 -7.36 -3.94
C ASN A 204 -17.70 -6.75 -5.36
N GLY A 205 -16.75 -7.16 -6.21
CA GLY A 205 -16.71 -6.74 -7.61
C GLY A 205 -17.35 -7.73 -8.57
N LEU A 206 -17.70 -8.95 -8.13
CA LEU A 206 -18.26 -9.96 -9.02
C LEU A 206 -19.60 -9.49 -9.58
N GLY A 207 -19.76 -9.55 -10.91
CA GLY A 207 -20.98 -9.15 -11.59
C GLY A 207 -21.20 -7.63 -11.70
N VAL A 208 -20.20 -6.81 -11.38
CA VAL A 208 -20.26 -5.36 -11.61
C VAL A 208 -20.06 -5.08 -13.10
N ASP A 209 -20.98 -4.33 -13.70
CA ASP A 209 -20.88 -3.88 -15.09
C ASP A 209 -19.81 -2.79 -15.26
N GLY A 210 -19.18 -2.73 -16.44
CA GLY A 210 -18.17 -1.71 -16.74
C GLY A 210 -16.75 -2.03 -16.23
N LEU A 211 -16.51 -3.27 -15.79
CA LEU A 211 -15.15 -3.73 -15.48
C LEU A 211 -14.32 -3.83 -16.77
N PRO A 212 -13.05 -3.34 -16.76
CA PRO A 212 -12.16 -3.45 -17.90
C PRO A 212 -11.75 -4.91 -18.15
N PRO A 213 -11.21 -5.25 -19.33
CA PRO A 213 -10.73 -6.59 -19.65
C PRO A 213 -9.75 -7.13 -18.61
N TYR A 214 -9.74 -8.47 -18.46
CA TYR A 214 -8.89 -9.19 -17.50
C TYR A 214 -9.15 -8.86 -16.02
N SER A 215 -10.37 -8.44 -15.69
CA SER A 215 -10.80 -8.20 -14.31
C SER A 215 -11.63 -9.36 -13.77
N THR A 216 -11.32 -9.82 -12.55
CA THR A 216 -12.20 -10.68 -11.77
C THR A 216 -12.56 -9.93 -10.50
N GLY A 217 -13.82 -9.50 -10.41
CA GLY A 217 -14.20 -8.48 -9.44
C GLY A 217 -13.37 -7.21 -9.60
N TYR A 218 -13.00 -6.58 -8.48
CA TYR A 218 -12.11 -5.42 -8.50
C TYR A 218 -10.61 -5.79 -8.60
N LEU A 219 -10.27 -7.02 -8.99
CA LEU A 219 -8.88 -7.44 -9.23
C LEU A 219 -8.61 -7.46 -10.73
N ASN A 220 -7.65 -6.66 -11.20
CA ASN A 220 -7.24 -6.68 -12.60
C ASN A 220 -5.90 -7.43 -12.77
N TRP A 221 -5.97 -8.59 -13.42
CA TRP A 221 -4.83 -9.50 -13.57
C TRP A 221 -3.73 -8.94 -14.47
N LEU A 222 -4.09 -8.18 -15.50
CA LEU A 222 -3.13 -7.55 -16.40
C LEU A 222 -2.32 -6.48 -15.65
N GLN A 223 -3.00 -5.58 -14.94
CA GLN A 223 -2.33 -4.56 -14.14
C GLN A 223 -1.49 -5.17 -13.02
N TRP A 224 -2.00 -6.22 -12.35
CA TRP A 224 -1.21 -6.95 -11.36
C TRP A 224 0.07 -7.52 -11.96
N LEU A 225 -0.01 -8.19 -13.10
CA LEU A 225 1.15 -8.79 -13.77
C LEU A 225 2.17 -7.73 -14.18
N LEU A 226 1.73 -6.64 -14.80
CA LEU A 226 2.60 -5.55 -15.25
C LEU A 226 3.28 -4.83 -14.08
N LEU A 227 2.53 -4.56 -13.01
CA LEU A 227 3.04 -3.85 -11.84
C LEU A 227 3.94 -4.75 -10.99
N ALA A 228 3.47 -5.92 -10.58
CA ALA A 228 4.22 -6.86 -9.74
C ALA A 228 5.44 -7.42 -10.48
N GLY A 229 5.27 -7.78 -11.76
CA GLY A 229 6.34 -8.32 -12.60
C GLY A 229 7.53 -7.36 -12.74
N CYS A 230 7.28 -6.06 -12.83
CA CYS A 230 8.35 -5.06 -12.85
C CYS A 230 8.81 -4.64 -11.45
N SER A 231 7.91 -4.56 -10.47
CA SER A 231 8.25 -4.02 -9.16
C SER A 231 9.12 -4.96 -8.34
N ILE A 232 8.92 -6.28 -8.43
CA ILE A 232 9.67 -7.25 -7.64
C ILE A 232 11.17 -7.24 -8.00
N PRO A 233 11.58 -7.38 -9.29
CA PRO A 233 12.99 -7.29 -9.67
C PRO A 233 13.59 -5.93 -9.35
N MET A 234 12.86 -4.84 -9.64
CA MET A 234 13.35 -3.49 -9.39
C MET A 234 13.48 -3.17 -7.90
N ALA A 235 12.65 -3.78 -7.03
CA ALA A 235 12.83 -3.68 -5.58
C ALA A 235 14.13 -4.34 -5.11
N MET A 236 14.53 -5.46 -5.72
CA MET A 236 15.85 -6.05 -5.44
C MET A 236 16.99 -5.14 -5.88
N VAL A 237 16.87 -4.53 -7.07
CA VAL A 237 17.86 -3.56 -7.58
C VAL A 237 17.92 -2.33 -6.67
N GLY A 238 16.77 -1.80 -6.24
CA GLY A 238 16.67 -0.67 -5.31
C GLY A 238 17.32 -0.99 -3.96
N ALA A 239 17.00 -2.15 -3.36
CA ALA A 239 17.60 -2.56 -2.10
C ALA A 239 19.12 -2.70 -2.19
N ARG A 240 19.64 -3.17 -3.33
CA ARG A 240 21.08 -3.19 -3.61
C ARG A 240 21.63 -1.79 -3.78
N ALA A 241 20.97 -0.89 -4.50
CA ALA A 241 21.43 0.49 -4.71
C ALA A 241 21.33 1.39 -3.46
N ALA A 242 20.63 0.95 -2.40
CA ALA A 242 20.36 1.76 -1.21
C ALA A 242 21.61 2.26 -0.48
N HIS A 243 22.73 1.54 -0.56
CA HIS A 243 23.99 1.97 0.06
C HIS A 243 24.76 3.01 -0.77
N LEU A 244 24.38 3.21 -2.04
CA LEU A 244 25.06 4.13 -2.96
C LEU A 244 24.42 5.53 -3.01
N LEU A 245 23.21 5.69 -2.46
CA LEU A 245 22.44 6.93 -2.54
C LEU A 245 22.29 7.59 -1.17
N PRO A 246 22.38 8.93 -1.10
CA PRO A 246 22.16 9.66 0.14
C PRO A 246 20.69 9.56 0.57
N GLY A 247 20.42 8.79 1.63
CA GLY A 247 19.07 8.50 2.11
C GLY A 247 18.20 9.74 2.41
N LYS A 248 18.83 10.88 2.75
CA LYS A 248 18.11 12.16 2.96
C LYS A 248 17.47 12.69 1.68
N GLN A 249 18.17 12.67 0.54
CA GLN A 249 17.63 13.18 -0.73
C GLN A 249 16.47 12.31 -1.21
N LEU A 250 16.62 11.00 -1.07
CA LEU A 250 15.61 10.06 -1.49
C LEU A 250 14.34 10.15 -0.63
N LYS A 251 14.50 10.27 0.70
CA LYS A 251 13.40 10.55 1.62
C LYS A 251 12.65 11.82 1.22
N THR A 252 13.36 12.91 0.91
CA THR A 252 12.74 14.17 0.48
C THR A 252 11.95 14.00 -0.82
N LEU A 253 12.52 13.34 -1.82
CA LEU A 253 11.84 13.08 -3.09
C LEU A 253 10.50 12.36 -2.87
N PHE A 254 10.47 11.36 -2.00
CA PHE A 254 9.25 10.61 -1.71
C PHE A 254 8.22 11.44 -0.98
N VAL A 255 8.64 12.21 0.02
CA VAL A 255 7.74 13.13 0.72
C VAL A 255 7.08 14.08 -0.26
N VAL A 256 7.84 14.66 -1.20
CA VAL A 256 7.32 15.55 -2.24
C VAL A 256 6.31 14.82 -3.13
N VAL A 257 6.65 13.62 -3.62
CA VAL A 257 5.75 12.82 -4.46
C VAL A 257 4.48 12.43 -3.71
N MET A 258 4.59 12.00 -2.44
CA MET A 258 3.46 11.66 -1.59
C MET A 258 2.54 12.87 -1.38
N PHE A 259 3.09 14.04 -1.05
CA PHE A 259 2.30 15.27 -0.92
C PHE A 259 1.58 15.62 -2.22
N TYR A 260 2.29 15.58 -3.35
CA TYR A 260 1.70 15.85 -4.66
C TYR A 260 0.55 14.87 -4.98
N MET A 261 0.81 13.57 -4.87
CA MET A 261 -0.18 12.53 -5.16
C MET A 261 -1.39 12.62 -4.21
N GLY A 262 -1.15 12.89 -2.93
CA GLY A 262 -2.21 13.04 -1.94
C GLY A 262 -3.08 14.27 -2.19
N LEU A 263 -2.49 15.42 -2.51
CA LEU A 263 -3.23 16.63 -2.91
C LEU A 263 -4.01 16.40 -4.21
N LYS A 264 -3.43 15.66 -5.16
CA LYS A 264 -4.11 15.32 -6.42
C LYS A 264 -5.31 14.40 -6.21
N MET A 265 -5.17 13.41 -5.32
CA MET A 265 -6.23 12.45 -5.02
C MET A 265 -7.38 13.05 -4.20
N THR A 266 -7.11 14.06 -3.37
CA THR A 266 -8.15 14.81 -2.64
C THR A 266 -8.95 15.75 -3.54
N GLY A 267 -8.50 16.01 -4.77
CA GLY A 267 -9.16 16.90 -5.72
C GLY A 267 -8.97 18.40 -5.41
N VAL A 268 -8.01 18.74 -4.55
CA VAL A 268 -7.71 20.14 -4.17
C VAL A 268 -7.38 21.01 -5.39
N PHE A 269 -6.66 20.47 -6.38
CA PHE A 269 -6.33 21.21 -7.59
C PHE A 269 -7.57 21.55 -8.44
N ALA A 270 -8.52 20.62 -8.54
CA ALA A 270 -9.78 20.86 -9.26
C ALA A 270 -10.66 21.88 -8.52
N TYR A 271 -10.64 21.88 -7.19
CA TYR A 271 -11.35 22.87 -6.36
C TYR A 271 -10.73 24.26 -6.45
N LEU A 272 -9.40 24.36 -6.57
CA LEU A 272 -8.66 25.63 -6.66
C LEU A 272 -8.46 26.14 -8.08
N HIS A 273 -9.06 25.49 -9.10
CA HIS A 273 -8.87 25.82 -10.52
C HIS A 273 -7.40 25.88 -10.97
N LEU A 274 -6.53 25.09 -10.34
CA LEU A 274 -5.11 25.02 -10.69
C LEU A 274 -4.90 24.05 -11.87
N PRO A 275 -4.11 24.42 -12.89
CA PRO A 275 -3.95 23.61 -14.10
C PRO A 275 -2.97 22.44 -13.87
N LEU A 276 -3.40 21.31 -13.28
CA LEU A 276 -2.58 20.09 -13.10
C LEU A 276 -3.37 18.76 -12.99
#